data_AF-A0A2R6INL7-F1
#
_entry.id   AF-A0A2R6INL7-F1
#
_cell.length_a   1.000
_cell.length_b   1.000
_cell.length_c   1.000
_cell.angle_alpha   90.00
_cell.angle_beta   90.00
_cell.angle_gamma   90.00
#
_symmetry.space_group_name_H-M   'P 1'
#
loop_
_entity.id
_entity.type
_entity.pdbx_description
1 polymer ?
#
loop_
_entity_poly.entity_id
_entity_poly.type
_entity_poly.pdbx_seq_one_letter_code
_entity_poly.pdbx_strand_id
1 'polypeptide(L)'
;MDRRDFLRTVGGVAGGTAAAGAAGTATAQEDGEGGGGGGGNERPVFPSYVDGAKGGDYRDMRGSSAVTVEVGAGSEGLAFSPTNIWVDAGT
;
A
#
# COMPACT_ATOMS: atom_id res chain seq x y z
N MET A 1 -9.01 18.44 -33.66
CA MET A 1 -8.81 17.67 -32.43
C MET A 1 -10.16 17.18 -31.94
N ASP A 2 -10.34 15.87 -31.82
CA ASP A 2 -11.58 15.27 -31.35
C ASP A 2 -11.64 15.33 -29.81
N ARG A 3 -12.84 15.43 -29.24
CA ARG A 3 -13.08 15.40 -27.78
C ARG A 3 -12.44 14.19 -27.08
N ARG A 4 -12.17 13.12 -27.84
CA ARG A 4 -11.48 11.92 -27.36
C ARG A 4 -9.95 12.04 -27.29
N ASP A 5 -9.33 12.93 -28.08
CA ASP A 5 -7.90 13.26 -27.93
C ASP A 5 -7.66 14.17 -26.72
N PHE A 6 -8.62 15.07 -26.43
CA PHE A 6 -8.54 15.94 -25.25
C PHE A 6 -8.55 15.11 -23.96
N LEU A 7 -9.46 14.14 -23.82
CA LEU A 7 -9.54 13.27 -22.63
C LEU A 7 -8.35 12.32 -22.47
N ARG A 8 -7.58 12.05 -23.54
CA ARG A 8 -6.38 11.22 -23.47
C ARG A 8 -5.11 11.98 -23.11
N THR A 9 -5.14 13.31 -23.21
CA THR A 9 -3.98 14.19 -22.97
C THR A 9 -3.91 14.73 -21.54
N VAL A 10 -5.01 14.69 -20.77
CA VAL A 10 -5.04 15.23 -19.39
C VAL A 10 -4.70 14.20 -18.29
N GLY A 11 -4.51 12.92 -18.65
CA GLY A 11 -4.23 11.85 -17.69
C GLY A 11 -2.74 11.57 -17.44
N GLY A 12 -1.84 12.28 -18.11
CA GLY A 12 -0.40 12.07 -18.01
C GLY A 12 0.31 13.34 -17.53
N VAL A 13 1.07 13.21 -16.45
CA VAL A 13 1.95 14.21 -15.82
C VAL A 13 1.26 15.15 -14.82
N ALA A 14 1.29 14.74 -13.56
CA ALA A 14 1.41 15.66 -12.42
C ALA A 14 2.40 15.08 -11.41
N GLY A 15 3.65 14.95 -11.85
CA GLY A 15 4.77 15.05 -10.93
C GLY A 15 4.89 16.50 -10.49
N GLY A 16 5.01 16.73 -9.19
CA GLY A 16 5.57 17.98 -8.65
C GLY A 16 4.62 18.85 -7.82
N THR A 17 4.74 18.65 -6.50
CA THR A 17 4.77 19.69 -5.46
C THR A 17 3.54 20.56 -5.21
N ALA A 18 2.77 20.20 -4.18
CA ALA A 18 2.53 21.07 -3.02
C ALA A 18 1.73 20.33 -1.92
N ALA A 19 2.44 19.83 -0.90
CA ALA A 19 1.88 19.67 0.43
C ALA A 19 3.04 19.59 1.44
N ALA A 20 3.32 20.73 2.08
CA ALA A 20 4.15 20.76 3.27
C ALA A 20 3.43 19.99 4.38
N GLY A 21 4.06 18.91 4.86
CA GLY A 21 3.60 18.12 5.97
C GLY A 21 4.53 16.93 6.14
N ALA A 22 5.28 16.90 7.24
CA ALA A 22 6.21 15.82 7.57
C ALA A 22 5.45 14.51 7.81
N ALA A 23 5.16 13.76 6.75
CA ALA A 23 4.77 12.37 6.80
C ALA A 23 5.82 11.62 5.97
N GLY A 24 6.61 10.77 6.63
CA GLY A 24 7.64 9.96 5.97
C GLY A 24 6.98 9.14 4.85
N THR A 25 7.25 9.51 3.61
CA THR A 25 6.86 8.71 2.45
C THR A 25 7.71 7.45 2.48
N ALA A 26 7.16 6.36 2.98
CA ALA A 26 7.73 5.04 2.78
C ALA A 26 7.58 4.70 1.29
N THR A 27 8.58 5.07 0.50
CA THR A 27 8.74 4.51 -0.84
C THR A 27 9.06 3.03 -0.65
N ALA A 28 8.10 2.15 -0.94
CA ALA A 28 8.38 0.74 -1.11
C ALA A 28 9.42 0.63 -2.24
N GLN A 29 10.67 0.29 -1.89
CA GLN A 29 11.65 -0.08 -2.89
C GLN A 29 11.20 -1.40 -3.48
N GLU A 30 10.77 -1.35 -4.74
CA GLU A 30 10.57 -2.52 -5.57
C GLU A 30 11.96 -3.08 -5.91
N ASP A 31 12.49 -3.96 -5.06
CA ASP A 31 13.52 -4.90 -5.50
C ASP A 31 12.83 -5.85 -6.48
N GLY A 32 13.01 -5.55 -7.77
CA GLY A 32 12.35 -6.24 -8.87
C GLY A 32 12.56 -7.75 -8.82
N GLU A 33 11.46 -8.48 -8.68
CA GLU A 33 11.24 -9.76 -9.33
C GLU A 33 9.73 -9.90 -9.52
N GLY A 34 9.29 -9.97 -10.78
CA GLY A 34 7.89 -10.08 -11.13
C GLY A 34 7.31 -11.39 -10.62
N GLY A 35 6.45 -11.32 -9.59
CA GLY A 35 5.71 -12.45 -9.06
C GLY A 35 4.28 -12.48 -9.59
N GLY A 36 4.03 -13.35 -10.57
CA GLY A 36 2.76 -13.47 -11.29
C GLY A 36 1.53 -13.74 -10.42
N GLY A 37 0.38 -13.29 -10.93
CA GLY A 37 -0.93 -13.61 -10.38
C GLY A 37 -1.14 -15.11 -10.27
N GLY A 38 -1.32 -15.58 -9.04
CA GLY A 38 -1.67 -16.96 -8.72
C GLY A 38 -2.88 -16.97 -7.80
N GLY A 39 -4.04 -17.31 -8.36
CA GLY A 39 -5.23 -17.66 -7.57
C GLY A 39 -4.96 -18.94 -6.80
N GLY A 40 -4.64 -18.81 -5.51
CA GLY A 40 -4.46 -19.90 -4.57
C GLY A 40 -4.57 -19.37 -3.15
N ASN A 41 -4.97 -20.22 -2.21
CA ASN A 41 -5.10 -19.89 -0.77
C ASN A 41 -3.73 -19.60 -0.09
N GLU A 42 -2.71 -19.23 -0.86
CA GLU A 42 -1.34 -19.10 -0.42
C GLU A 42 -1.09 -17.67 0.03
N ARG A 43 -0.88 -17.48 1.32
CA ARG A 43 -0.67 -16.18 1.96
C ARG A 43 0.80 -15.76 1.83
N PRO A 44 1.11 -14.46 1.68
CA PRO A 44 2.49 -13.99 1.69
C PRO A 44 3.17 -14.34 3.02
N VAL A 45 4.44 -14.73 2.91
CA VAL A 45 5.31 -14.92 4.07
C VAL A 45 5.80 -13.54 4.50
N PHE A 46 5.44 -13.14 5.72
CA PHE A 46 5.92 -11.88 6.29
C PHE A 46 7.28 -12.08 6.97
N PRO A 47 8.12 -11.03 7.03
CA PRO A 47 9.37 -11.08 7.78
C PRO A 47 9.17 -11.45 9.26
N SER A 48 10.12 -12.16 9.85
CA SER A 48 9.98 -12.62 11.25
C SER A 48 9.96 -11.49 12.28
N TYR A 49 10.49 -10.30 11.97
CA TYR A 49 10.50 -9.17 12.91
C TYR A 49 9.12 -8.56 13.15
N VAL A 50 8.13 -8.83 12.30
CA VAL A 50 6.73 -8.41 12.54
C VAL A 50 5.91 -9.46 13.30
N ASP A 51 6.52 -10.60 13.67
CA ASP A 51 5.85 -11.61 14.46
C ASP A 51 5.54 -11.08 15.88
N GLY A 52 4.30 -11.29 16.35
CA GLY A 52 3.84 -10.80 17.64
C GLY A 52 3.69 -9.28 17.77
N ALA A 53 3.69 -8.53 16.66
CA ALA A 53 3.48 -7.08 16.67
C ALA A 53 2.13 -6.70 17.31
N LYS A 54 2.12 -5.56 18.02
CA LYS A 54 0.96 -5.11 18.82
C LYS A 54 -0.21 -4.57 17.99
N GLY A 55 0.00 -4.35 16.70
CA GLY A 55 -0.97 -3.70 15.81
C GLY A 55 -1.97 -4.64 15.15
N GLY A 56 -2.08 -5.87 15.63
CA GLY A 56 -3.06 -6.84 15.16
C GLY A 56 -2.56 -7.71 14.01
N ASP A 57 -3.38 -8.73 13.73
CA ASP A 57 -3.05 -9.80 12.81
C ASP A 57 -3.15 -9.39 11.33
N TYR A 58 -2.85 -10.36 10.49
CA TYR A 58 -2.99 -10.27 9.05
C TYR A 58 -4.38 -9.87 8.55
N ARG A 59 -4.38 -9.06 7.48
CA ARG A 59 -5.54 -8.67 6.69
C ARG A 59 -5.25 -8.82 5.20
N ASP A 60 -6.13 -9.53 4.52
CA ASP A 60 -6.20 -9.56 3.06
C ASP A 60 -7.04 -8.37 2.59
N MET A 61 -6.44 -7.46 1.83
CA MET A 61 -7.04 -6.23 1.30
C MET A 61 -6.92 -6.15 -0.22
N ARG A 62 -6.66 -7.27 -0.89
CA ARG A 62 -6.70 -7.36 -2.35
C ARG A 62 -8.09 -6.98 -2.87
N GLY A 63 -8.14 -6.41 -4.06
CA GLY A 63 -9.33 -5.81 -4.67
C GLY A 63 -9.70 -4.44 -4.12
N SER A 64 -8.95 -3.88 -3.16
CA SER A 64 -9.14 -2.52 -2.67
C SER A 64 -8.28 -1.53 -3.46
N SER A 65 -8.83 -0.35 -3.76
CA SER A 65 -8.08 0.74 -4.43
C SER A 65 -7.42 1.72 -3.45
N ALA A 66 -7.60 1.51 -2.15
CA ALA A 66 -6.97 2.25 -1.07
C ALA A 66 -7.07 1.44 0.22
N VAL A 67 -6.09 1.62 1.11
CA VAL A 67 -6.04 0.97 2.43
C VAL A 67 -5.79 2.01 3.51
N THR A 68 -6.47 1.86 4.64
CA THR A 68 -6.23 2.67 5.84
C THR A 68 -5.42 1.87 6.85
N VAL A 69 -4.31 2.45 7.29
CA VAL A 69 -3.52 1.96 8.42
C VAL A 69 -3.56 2.99 9.53
N GLU A 70 -4.02 2.58 10.71
CA GLU A 70 -4.01 3.41 11.90
C GLU A 70 -2.59 3.54 12.46
N VAL A 71 -2.20 4.74 12.86
CA VAL A 71 -0.92 5.03 13.50
C VAL A 71 -1.15 5.30 14.98
N GLY A 72 -0.38 4.63 15.83
CA GLY A 72 -0.51 4.76 17.27
C GLY A 72 -1.61 3.87 17.85
N ALA A 73 -1.82 2.70 17.24
CA ALA A 73 -2.70 1.66 17.74
C ALA A 73 -2.06 0.89 18.92
N GLY A 74 -2.86 0.02 19.54
CA GLY A 74 -2.45 -0.79 20.69
C GLY A 74 -2.47 -0.02 22.01
N SER A 75 -2.34 -0.73 23.13
CA SER A 75 -2.49 -0.16 24.48
C SER A 75 -1.47 0.93 24.81
N GLU A 76 -0.28 0.86 24.20
CA GLU A 76 0.81 1.83 24.39
C GLU A 76 0.80 2.94 23.34
N GLY A 77 -0.05 2.85 22.31
CA GLY A 77 -0.12 3.82 21.24
C GLY A 77 1.12 3.84 20.33
N LEU A 78 1.83 2.70 20.22
CA LEU A 78 3.11 2.58 19.49
C LEU A 78 3.04 1.54 18.35
N ALA A 79 1.84 1.22 17.86
CA ALA A 79 1.66 0.22 16.80
C ALA A 79 0.98 0.78 15.55
N PHE A 80 1.16 0.08 14.42
CA PHE A 80 0.40 0.27 13.20
C PHE A 80 -0.66 -0.82 13.07
N SER A 81 -1.92 -0.45 12.81
CA SER A 81 -3.02 -1.43 12.67
C SER A 81 -3.71 -1.32 11.32
N PRO A 82 -3.77 -2.40 10.52
CA PRO A 82 -3.18 -3.73 10.76
C PRO A 82 -1.67 -3.71 10.50
N THR A 83 -0.90 -4.55 11.20
CA THR A 83 0.56 -4.65 10.95
C THR A 83 0.89 -5.43 9.66
N ASN A 84 0.07 -6.43 9.31
CA ASN A 84 0.33 -7.31 8.18
C ASN A 84 -0.81 -7.18 7.16
N ILE A 85 -0.59 -6.45 6.06
CA ILE A 85 -1.58 -6.30 5.00
C ILE A 85 -1.11 -6.93 3.68
N TRP A 86 -2.02 -7.55 2.95
CA TRP A 86 -1.79 -7.98 1.57
C TRP A 86 -2.67 -7.16 0.64
N VAL A 87 -2.04 -6.43 -0.29
CA VAL A 87 -2.69 -5.61 -1.30
C VAL A 87 -2.30 -6.06 -2.70
N ASP A 88 -3.07 -5.64 -3.70
CA ASP A 88 -2.68 -5.82 -5.09
C ASP A 88 -1.64 -4.76 -5.49
N ALA A 89 -0.87 -5.05 -6.54
CA ALA A 89 0.03 -4.07 -7.10
C ALA A 89 -0.77 -2.90 -7.71
N GLY A 90 -0.43 -1.67 -7.30
CA GLY A 90 -1.13 -0.46 -7.75
C GLY A 90 -2.36 -0.07 -6.90
N THR A 91 -2.59 -0.74 -5.76
CA THR A 91 -3.48 -0.29 -4.68
C THR A 91 -2.92 0.95 -3.98
#